data_AF-Q9Z7V6-F1
#
_entry.id   AF-Q9Z7V6-F1
#
_cell.length_a   1.000
_cell.length_b   1.000
_cell.length_c   1.000
_cell.angle_alpha   90.00
_cell.angle_beta   90.00
_cell.angle_gamma   90.00
#
_symmetry.space_group_name_H-M   'P 1'
#
loop_
_entity.id
_entity.type
_entity.pdbx_description
1 polymer ?
#
loop_
_entity_poly.entity_id
_entity_poly.type
_entity_poly.pdbx_seq_one_letter_code
_entity_poly.pdbx_strand_id
1 'polypeptide(L)'
;MLKYILKRLVLIPLTLFAIVSINFVILNAAPGDVLEEKSRDALGEAGKSDKMRSYKGPDRYLQFREHYGLTLPIFFNTRPKITHKKIQTALQELANANNTTPSAKNAAKSLVYWGDCAKFVMPALLFEADDASRDDKYRHIAADLFIRGGVLQGFVGPNLSPEQRAQNKEIAESNAFLVRQLNEEDLDTKVEALKGWFQDHGGTEVFCYSSKQFWKTFFLETRFARYMSRVLRLDFGTLRNDAHKTVISEVIKRLRCSLVLSILPMIVGFVLCQIFGMIMALKRNRWIDHSLNFIFLILFSIPVFVAVPWILDNFVINKTIPFTTIPMPYSGLRSPPEVFNELSTLGRIFDLVSHGFLPFCAVSYGALAAQSRLSRSIFLEVLSQDFICAAKARGLRWFDILYKHVGKNAAVSIVTSLASSLGTLLGGALVVETLFNIDGFGNFFYQAILNRDHNVVLFSVLVGSALSLVGYLLGDICYVLLDPRVQLEGRRI
;
A
#
# COMPACT_ATOMS: atom_id res chain seq x y z
N MET A 1 -29.56 -0.27 -18.64
CA MET A 1 -28.44 -1.06 -18.06
C MET A 1 -27.08 -0.64 -18.61
N LEU A 2 -26.81 -0.75 -19.91
CA LEU A 2 -25.50 -0.42 -20.50
C LEU A 2 -25.02 1.00 -20.14
N LYS A 3 -25.88 2.02 -20.27
CA LYS A 3 -25.54 3.41 -19.90
C LYS A 3 -25.10 3.56 -18.44
N TYR A 4 -25.76 2.86 -17.51
CA TYR A 4 -25.42 2.89 -16.09
C TYR A 4 -24.08 2.22 -15.82
N ILE A 5 -23.88 1.01 -16.36
CA ILE A 5 -22.61 0.27 -16.24
C ILE A 5 -21.47 1.09 -16.83
N LEU A 6 -21.68 1.70 -18.00
CA LEU A 6 -20.69 2.55 -18.65
C LEU A 6 -20.37 3.79 -17.80
N LYS A 7 -21.38 4.43 -17.20
CA LYS A 7 -21.17 5.54 -16.25
C LYS A 7 -20.35 5.10 -15.03
N ARG A 8 -20.65 3.93 -14.44
CA ARG A 8 -19.87 3.34 -13.35
C ARG A 8 -18.43 3.04 -13.75
N LEU A 9 -18.22 2.43 -14.92
CA LEU A 9 -16.88 2.12 -15.44
C LEU A 9 -16.05 3.39 -15.65
N VAL A 10 -16.66 4.47 -16.15
CA VAL A 10 -15.99 5.77 -16.30
C VAL A 10 -15.69 6.43 -14.95
N LEU A 11 -16.51 6.20 -13.93
CA LEU A 11 -16.28 6.72 -12.58
C LEU A 11 -15.13 6.01 -11.86
N ILE A 12 -14.83 4.73 -12.17
CA ILE A 12 -13.78 3.95 -11.48
C ILE A 12 -12.39 4.60 -11.59
N PRO A 13 -11.89 5.02 -12.77
CA PRO A 13 -10.61 5.73 -12.86
C PRO A 13 -10.58 7.02 -12.05
N LEU A 14 -11.69 7.78 -12.03
CA LEU A 14 -11.79 9.04 -11.29
C LEU A 14 -11.76 8.81 -9.77
N THR A 15 -12.50 7.80 -9.29
CA THR A 15 -12.50 7.44 -7.86
C THR A 15 -11.16 6.87 -7.43
N LEU A 16 -10.52 6.03 -8.25
CA LEU A 16 -9.17 5.55 -8.00
C LEU A 16 -8.17 6.70 -7.95
N PHE A 17 -8.24 7.67 -8.87
CA PHE A 17 -7.38 8.85 -8.84
C PHE A 17 -7.55 9.65 -7.53
N ALA A 18 -8.79 9.87 -7.08
CA ALA A 18 -9.06 10.55 -5.81
C ALA A 18 -8.47 9.78 -4.62
N ILE A 19 -8.69 8.46 -4.58
CA ILE A 19 -8.18 7.60 -3.50
C ILE A 19 -6.64 7.59 -3.47
N VAL A 20 -6.01 7.41 -4.64
CA VAL A 20 -4.55 7.46 -4.79
C VAL A 20 -3.99 8.79 -4.33
N SER A 21 -4.66 9.90 -4.65
CA SER A 21 -4.25 11.25 -4.24
C SER A 21 -4.34 11.43 -2.72
N ILE A 22 -5.45 11.00 -2.11
CA ILE A 22 -5.63 11.05 -0.66
C ILE A 22 -4.58 10.19 0.05
N ASN A 23 -4.36 8.96 -0.41
CA ASN A 23 -3.35 8.06 0.17
C ASN A 23 -1.94 8.62 0.06
N PHE A 24 -1.63 9.25 -1.07
CA PHE A 24 -0.36 9.91 -1.28
C PHE A 24 -0.15 11.06 -0.29
N VAL A 25 -1.18 11.88 -0.04
CA VAL A 25 -1.14 12.94 0.99
C VAL A 25 -0.88 12.31 2.37
N ILE A 26 -1.67 11.31 2.76
CA ILE A 26 -1.57 10.68 4.08
C ILE A 26 -0.17 10.11 4.32
N LEU A 27 0.40 9.39 3.36
CA LEU A 27 1.71 8.78 3.51
C LEU A 27 2.85 9.79 3.56
N ASN A 28 2.73 10.93 2.88
CA ASN A 28 3.73 12.00 2.97
C ASN A 28 3.52 12.92 4.19
N ALA A 29 2.33 12.93 4.79
CA ALA A 29 2.01 13.67 6.01
C ALA A 29 2.32 12.87 7.29
N ALA A 30 2.45 11.54 7.19
CA ALA A 30 2.72 10.68 8.33
C ALA A 30 4.06 11.05 9.02
N PRO A 31 4.06 11.30 10.34
CA PRO A 31 5.25 11.73 11.07
C PRO A 31 6.31 10.62 11.19
N GLY A 32 7.57 11.04 11.15
CA GLY A 32 8.75 10.19 11.27
C GLY A 32 9.48 10.08 9.94
N ASP A 33 10.55 10.84 9.77
CA ASP A 33 11.54 10.53 8.76
C ASP A 33 12.40 9.39 9.34
N VAL A 34 12.05 8.13 9.03
CA VAL A 34 12.74 6.88 9.51
C VAL A 34 14.24 6.94 9.34
N LEU A 35 14.67 7.79 8.43
CA LEU A 35 16.02 7.88 7.99
C LEU A 35 16.91 8.65 8.98
N GLU A 36 16.36 9.38 9.96
CA GLU A 36 17.10 9.84 11.15
C GLU A 36 17.38 8.68 12.14
N GLU A 37 16.54 7.64 12.17
CA GLU A 37 16.59 6.56 13.17
C GLU A 37 17.37 5.35 12.65
N LYS A 38 17.10 4.89 11.42
CA LYS A 38 17.78 3.72 10.81
C LYS A 38 19.18 4.02 10.28
N SER A 39 19.54 5.29 10.08
CA SER A 39 20.94 5.67 9.78
C SER A 39 21.87 5.45 10.96
N ARG A 40 21.32 5.36 12.19
CA ARG A 40 22.07 4.94 13.39
C ARG A 40 22.27 3.42 13.43
N ASP A 41 21.28 2.62 13.04
CA ASP A 41 21.32 1.15 13.12
C ASP A 41 21.94 0.46 11.88
N ALA A 42 21.86 1.08 10.70
CA ALA A 42 22.41 0.52 9.45
C ALA A 42 23.96 0.53 9.39
N LEU A 43 24.63 1.05 10.43
CA LEU A 43 26.06 0.90 10.66
C LEU A 43 26.46 -0.54 11.03
N GLY A 44 25.51 -1.42 11.40
CA GLY A 44 25.79 -2.76 11.93
C GLY A 44 25.88 -3.92 10.93
N GLU A 45 24.86 -4.16 10.08
CA GLU A 45 24.66 -5.55 9.61
C GLU A 45 24.18 -5.77 8.14
N ALA A 46 24.24 -4.78 7.25
CA ALA A 46 23.89 -4.99 5.83
C ALA A 46 25.12 -5.08 4.91
N GLY A 47 26.14 -5.83 5.32
CA GLY A 47 27.46 -5.85 4.70
C GLY A 47 27.72 -6.88 3.59
N LYS A 48 26.73 -7.58 3.01
CA LYS A 48 27.07 -8.76 2.18
C LYS A 48 26.40 -8.95 0.80
N SER A 49 25.66 -8.01 0.22
CA SER A 49 25.15 -8.28 -1.14
C SER A 49 25.04 -7.14 -2.14
N ASP A 50 25.48 -5.91 -1.87
CA ASP A 50 25.41 -4.85 -2.87
C ASP A 50 26.79 -4.37 -3.31
N LYS A 51 27.15 -4.67 -4.56
CA LYS A 51 28.31 -4.10 -5.28
C LYS A 51 28.03 -2.63 -5.68
N MET A 52 27.45 -1.84 -4.79
CA MET A 52 27.36 -0.39 -4.94
C MET A 52 28.48 0.22 -4.11
N ARG A 53 29.51 0.71 -4.82
CA ARG A 53 30.80 1.22 -4.35
C ARG A 53 30.70 2.04 -3.05
N SER A 54 31.68 1.81 -2.17
CA SER A 54 31.95 2.49 -0.90
C SER A 54 31.64 3.99 -0.88
N TYR A 55 30.61 4.40 -0.12
CA TYR A 55 30.41 5.77 0.35
C TYR A 55 30.31 5.75 1.88
N LYS A 56 31.16 6.52 2.56
CA LYS A 56 31.10 6.73 4.02
C LYS A 56 30.11 7.88 4.33
N GLY A 57 29.32 7.75 5.40
CA GLY A 57 28.62 8.90 6.02
C GLY A 57 27.29 9.38 5.38
N PRO A 58 26.89 10.65 5.60
CA PRO A 58 25.57 11.22 5.26
C PRO A 58 25.21 11.20 3.77
N ASP A 59 26.17 10.97 2.87
CA ASP A 59 25.92 10.90 1.43
C ASP A 59 25.16 9.63 1.01
N ARG A 60 25.29 8.51 1.75
CA ARG A 60 24.49 7.30 1.50
C ARG A 60 23.00 7.55 1.74
N TYR A 61 22.70 8.35 2.77
CA TYR A 61 21.33 8.76 3.08
C TYR A 61 20.73 9.63 1.97
N LEU A 62 21.50 10.55 1.41
CA LEU A 62 21.08 11.43 0.34
C LEU A 62 20.86 10.68 -1.00
N GLN A 63 21.76 9.76 -1.36
CA GLN A 63 21.57 8.92 -2.56
C GLN A 63 20.34 8.03 -2.45
N PHE A 64 20.05 7.51 -1.25
CA PHE A 64 18.79 6.80 -0.99
C PHE A 64 17.60 7.74 -1.21
N ARG A 65 17.63 8.97 -0.68
CA ARG A 65 16.54 9.94 -0.92
C ARG A 65 16.35 10.24 -2.40
N GLU A 66 17.44 10.41 -3.16
CA GLU A 66 17.37 10.62 -4.61
C GLU A 66 16.77 9.40 -5.29
N HIS A 67 17.20 8.19 -4.89
CA HIS A 67 16.72 6.92 -5.43
C HIS A 67 15.20 6.75 -5.31
N TYR A 68 14.65 7.11 -4.16
CA TYR A 68 13.22 7.05 -3.89
C TYR A 68 12.48 8.35 -4.31
N GLY A 69 13.17 9.29 -4.95
CA GLY A 69 12.61 10.59 -5.37
C GLY A 69 12.17 11.48 -4.20
N LEU A 70 12.62 11.18 -2.98
CA LEU A 70 12.34 11.95 -1.76
C LEU A 70 12.99 13.34 -1.82
N THR A 71 13.95 13.53 -2.71
CA THR A 71 14.54 14.85 -2.93
C THR A 71 13.54 15.81 -3.56
N LEU A 72 12.53 15.37 -4.32
CA LEU A 72 11.55 16.27 -4.94
C LEU A 72 10.52 16.84 -3.95
N PRO A 73 9.91 18.01 -4.25
CA PRO A 73 8.77 18.50 -3.49
C PRO A 73 7.52 17.65 -3.77
N ILE A 74 6.57 17.69 -2.83
CA ILE A 74 5.39 16.80 -2.84
C ILE A 74 4.45 17.14 -4.02
N PHE A 75 3.96 18.38 -4.10
CA PHE A 75 2.94 18.79 -5.09
C PHE A 75 3.39 19.81 -6.12
N PHE A 76 4.23 20.77 -5.71
CA PHE A 76 4.63 21.89 -6.57
C PHE A 76 6.11 22.19 -6.40
N ASN A 77 6.81 22.36 -7.52
CA ASN A 77 8.24 22.63 -7.53
C ASN A 77 8.57 24.11 -7.78
N THR A 78 8.88 24.83 -6.71
CA THR A 78 9.27 26.24 -6.76
C THR A 78 10.79 26.45 -6.78
N ARG A 79 11.58 25.38 -6.76
CA ARG A 79 13.06 25.45 -6.66
C ARG A 79 13.74 26.19 -7.82
N PRO A 80 13.26 26.11 -9.07
CA PRO A 80 13.79 26.93 -10.16
C PRO A 80 13.71 28.46 -9.95
N LYS A 81 12.86 28.94 -9.04
CA LYS A 81 12.71 30.38 -8.72
C LYS A 81 13.61 30.85 -7.57
N ILE A 82 14.47 29.99 -7.03
CA ILE A 82 15.40 30.38 -5.97
C ILE A 82 16.37 31.44 -6.55
N THR A 83 16.34 32.64 -5.96
CA THR A 83 17.19 33.75 -6.37
C THR A 83 18.63 33.53 -5.93
N HIS A 84 19.59 34.00 -6.72
CA HIS A 84 21.03 34.00 -6.41
C HIS A 84 21.34 34.49 -4.99
N LYS A 85 20.72 35.61 -4.58
CA LYS A 85 20.85 36.17 -3.23
C LYS A 85 20.50 35.19 -2.11
N LYS A 86 19.46 34.35 -2.30
CA LYS A 86 19.07 33.33 -1.31
C LYS A 86 20.11 32.21 -1.21
N ILE A 87 20.74 31.85 -2.32
CA ILE A 87 21.80 30.84 -2.37
C ILE A 87 23.01 31.37 -1.59
N GLN A 88 23.41 32.62 -1.82
CA GLN A 88 24.52 33.26 -1.08
C GLN A 88 24.27 33.26 0.43
N THR A 89 23.08 33.69 0.87
CA THR A 89 22.74 33.69 2.30
C THR A 89 22.81 32.28 2.90
N ALA A 90 22.30 31.28 2.18
CA ALA A 90 22.33 29.90 2.63
C ALA A 90 23.75 29.31 2.72
N LEU A 91 24.58 29.55 1.71
CA LEU A 91 25.96 29.12 1.70
C LEU A 91 26.75 29.79 2.84
N GLN A 92 26.51 31.07 3.12
CA GLN A 92 27.09 31.78 4.26
C GLN A 92 26.64 31.18 5.60
N GLU A 93 25.35 30.87 5.76
CA GLU A 93 24.82 30.22 6.97
C GLU A 93 25.46 28.83 7.18
N LEU A 94 25.63 28.04 6.11
CA LEU A 94 26.28 26.73 6.15
C LEU A 94 27.78 26.83 6.45
N ALA A 95 28.47 27.82 5.88
CA ALA A 95 29.89 28.08 6.16
C ALA A 95 30.11 28.53 7.62
N ASN A 96 29.21 29.33 8.17
CA ASN A 96 29.28 29.84 9.55
C ASN A 96 28.80 28.83 10.60
N ALA A 97 28.20 27.70 10.20
CA ALA A 97 27.77 26.67 11.12
C ALA A 97 28.98 26.00 11.80
N ASN A 98 29.09 26.18 13.12
CA ASN A 98 30.08 25.52 13.98
C ASN A 98 29.53 24.21 14.58
N ASN A 99 30.40 23.22 14.74
CA ASN A 99 30.07 21.86 15.20
C ASN A 99 29.66 21.73 16.69
N THR A 100 29.42 22.84 17.40
CA THR A 100 29.38 22.86 18.89
C THR A 100 28.11 23.47 19.50
N THR A 101 26.89 23.13 19.03
CA THR A 101 25.60 23.48 19.69
C THR A 101 24.39 22.83 18.99
N PRO A 102 23.12 22.90 19.51
CA PRO A 102 21.91 22.42 18.81
C PRO A 102 21.69 23.03 17.40
N SER A 103 22.46 24.06 17.04
CA SER A 103 22.61 24.61 15.69
C SER A 103 23.09 23.58 14.65
N ALA A 104 23.90 22.58 15.03
CA ALA A 104 24.42 21.56 14.11
C ALA A 104 23.30 20.68 13.49
N LYS A 105 22.24 20.38 14.25
CA LYS A 105 21.08 19.64 13.70
C LYS A 105 20.30 20.48 12.68
N ASN A 106 20.22 21.79 12.88
CA ASN A 106 19.59 22.71 11.94
C ASN A 106 20.47 22.94 10.70
N ALA A 107 21.79 23.00 10.86
CA ALA A 107 22.75 23.08 9.76
C ALA A 107 22.71 21.81 8.90
N ALA A 108 22.65 20.61 9.50
CA ALA A 108 22.50 19.35 8.78
C ALA A 108 21.19 19.29 7.99
N LYS A 109 20.06 19.71 8.59
CA LYS A 109 18.77 19.81 7.88
C LYS A 109 18.81 20.80 6.72
N SER A 110 19.49 21.93 6.91
CA SER A 110 19.66 22.95 5.88
C SER A 110 20.53 22.43 4.73
N LEU A 111 21.61 21.72 5.03
CA LEU A 111 22.46 21.08 4.04
C LEU A 111 21.70 20.05 3.20
N VAL A 112 20.82 19.25 3.84
CA VAL A 112 19.93 18.31 3.14
C VAL A 112 18.96 19.06 2.23
N TYR A 113 18.31 20.12 2.73
CA TYR A 113 17.38 20.94 1.95
C TYR A 113 18.06 21.56 0.72
N TRP A 114 19.25 22.14 0.89
CA TRP A 114 19.99 22.75 -0.20
C TRP A 114 20.57 21.71 -1.16
N GLY A 115 20.94 20.52 -0.67
CA GLY A 115 21.26 19.37 -1.52
C GLY A 115 20.08 18.96 -2.40
N ASP A 116 18.88 18.85 -1.83
CA ASP A 116 17.65 18.54 -2.58
C ASP A 116 17.34 19.63 -3.63
N CYS A 117 17.74 20.89 -3.37
CA CYS A 117 17.55 22.01 -4.30
C CYS A 117 18.65 22.13 -5.36
N ALA A 118 19.84 21.56 -5.14
CA ALA A 118 21.05 21.84 -5.90
C ALA A 118 20.88 21.63 -7.41
N LYS A 119 20.19 20.56 -7.82
CA LYS A 119 19.89 20.25 -9.23
C LYS A 119 19.20 21.39 -9.99
N PHE A 120 18.44 22.24 -9.29
CA PHE A 120 17.69 23.34 -9.90
C PHE A 120 18.46 24.66 -9.92
N VAL A 121 19.60 24.72 -9.24
CA VAL A 121 20.40 25.95 -9.05
C VAL A 121 21.90 25.72 -9.36
N MET A 122 22.22 24.68 -10.13
CA MET A 122 23.60 24.31 -10.45
C MET A 122 24.44 25.46 -11.04
N PRO A 123 23.96 26.29 -11.99
CA PRO A 123 24.75 27.39 -12.53
C PRO A 123 25.19 28.40 -11.46
N ALA A 124 24.29 28.70 -10.51
CA ALA A 124 24.56 29.60 -9.41
C ALA A 124 25.57 29.02 -8.42
N LEU A 125 25.47 27.71 -8.12
CA LEU A 125 26.43 27.03 -7.25
C LEU A 125 27.83 27.00 -7.87
N LEU A 126 27.93 26.78 -9.18
CA LEU A 126 29.21 26.79 -9.89
C LEU A 126 29.82 28.19 -9.92
N PHE A 127 29.00 29.23 -10.11
CA PHE A 127 29.44 30.63 -10.04
C PHE A 127 30.01 30.99 -8.66
N GLU A 128 29.32 30.60 -7.59
CA GLU A 128 29.76 30.87 -6.22
C GLU A 128 30.97 30.04 -5.79
N ALA A 129 31.17 28.85 -6.37
CA ALA A 129 32.38 28.04 -6.15
C ALA A 129 33.62 28.64 -6.84
N ASP A 130 33.44 29.31 -7.97
CA ASP A 130 34.50 29.94 -8.76
C ASP A 130 34.94 31.32 -8.22
N ASP A 131 34.15 31.94 -7.35
CA ASP A 131 34.45 33.25 -6.79
C ASP A 131 35.60 33.19 -5.78
N ALA A 132 36.82 33.48 -6.25
CA ALA A 132 38.04 33.50 -5.43
C ALA A 132 38.04 34.58 -4.32
N SER A 133 37.06 35.49 -4.29
CA SER A 133 36.92 36.47 -3.20
C SER A 133 36.27 35.91 -1.93
N ARG A 134 35.76 34.68 -1.98
CA ARG A 134 35.06 34.00 -0.88
C ARG A 134 35.98 33.08 -0.09
N ASP A 135 35.60 32.82 1.15
CA ASP A 135 36.28 31.86 2.04
C ASP A 135 36.29 30.44 1.44
N ASP A 136 37.37 29.70 1.65
CA ASP A 136 37.55 28.36 1.07
C ASP A 136 36.44 27.41 1.53
N LYS A 137 36.03 27.48 2.80
CA LYS A 137 34.93 26.66 3.33
C LYS A 137 33.62 26.93 2.59
N TYR A 138 33.34 28.18 2.24
CA TYR A 138 32.16 28.58 1.48
C TYR A 138 32.18 27.98 0.06
N ARG A 139 33.31 28.13 -0.63
CA ARG A 139 33.48 27.63 -2.00
C ARG A 139 33.44 26.10 -2.06
N HIS A 140 34.02 25.40 -1.08
CA HIS A 140 33.91 23.95 -0.95
C HIS A 140 32.45 23.49 -0.80
N ILE A 141 31.65 24.14 0.06
CA ILE A 141 30.24 23.81 0.23
C ILE A 141 29.46 24.02 -1.07
N ALA A 142 29.74 25.10 -1.81
CA ALA A 142 29.11 25.37 -3.10
C ALA A 142 29.45 24.29 -4.14
N ALA A 143 30.72 23.89 -4.23
CA ALA A 143 31.19 22.83 -5.12
C ALA A 143 30.59 21.46 -4.75
N ASP A 144 30.49 21.13 -3.47
CA ASP A 144 29.91 19.87 -3.00
C ASP A 144 28.40 19.81 -3.28
N LEU A 145 27.68 20.91 -3.10
CA LEU A 145 26.27 21.01 -3.48
C LEU A 145 26.11 20.89 -5.00
N PHE A 146 27.00 21.49 -5.80
CA PHE A 146 26.98 21.33 -7.26
C PHE A 146 27.12 19.86 -7.66
N ILE A 147 28.13 19.17 -7.11
CA ILE A 147 28.37 17.74 -7.34
C ILE A 147 27.10 16.95 -7.02
N ARG A 148 26.47 17.23 -5.89
CA ARG A 148 25.21 16.58 -5.48
C ARG A 148 24.07 16.82 -6.48
N GLY A 149 23.91 18.04 -6.97
CA GLY A 149 22.90 18.38 -7.98
C GLY A 149 23.12 17.70 -9.33
N GLY A 150 24.38 17.41 -9.67
CA GLY A 150 24.79 16.76 -10.91
C GLY A 150 24.65 15.24 -10.91
N VAL A 151 24.59 14.59 -9.74
CA VAL A 151 24.42 13.14 -9.64
C VAL A 151 23.07 12.71 -10.19
N LEU A 152 23.08 11.79 -11.16
CA LEU A 152 21.89 11.26 -11.82
C LEU A 152 21.52 9.88 -11.30
N GLN A 153 20.22 9.57 -11.27
CA GLN A 153 19.75 8.23 -10.94
C GLN A 153 19.59 7.38 -12.20
N GLY A 154 20.21 6.20 -12.22
CA GLY A 154 19.97 5.19 -13.24
C GLY A 154 18.60 4.51 -13.13
N PHE A 155 18.19 3.81 -14.18
CA PHE A 155 17.04 2.92 -14.19
C PHE A 155 17.27 1.73 -13.26
N VAL A 156 16.24 1.32 -12.52
CA VAL A 156 16.32 0.24 -11.53
C VAL A 156 15.22 -0.76 -11.82
N GLY A 157 15.55 -2.04 -11.85
CA GLY A 157 14.59 -3.11 -11.99
C GLY A 157 15.23 -4.42 -12.43
N PRO A 158 14.52 -5.55 -12.28
CA PRO A 158 15.04 -6.86 -12.66
C PRO A 158 15.18 -7.02 -14.19
N ASN A 159 14.37 -6.32 -14.98
CA ASN A 159 14.27 -6.48 -16.44
C ASN A 159 14.65 -5.20 -17.20
N LEU A 160 15.89 -4.72 -17.01
CA LEU A 160 16.40 -3.55 -17.76
C LEU A 160 16.70 -3.90 -19.22
N SER A 161 16.24 -3.05 -20.14
CA SER A 161 16.56 -3.16 -21.57
C SER A 161 18.07 -2.94 -21.82
N PRO A 162 18.63 -3.42 -22.95
CA PRO A 162 20.01 -3.14 -23.31
C PRO A 162 20.34 -1.64 -23.35
N GLU A 163 19.41 -0.83 -23.87
CA GLU A 163 19.51 0.63 -23.89
C GLU A 163 19.56 1.23 -22.48
N GLN A 164 18.68 0.78 -21.58
CA GLN A 164 18.69 1.23 -20.18
C GLN A 164 19.96 0.84 -19.45
N ARG A 165 20.55 -0.33 -19.77
CA ARG A 165 21.84 -0.75 -19.20
C ARG A 165 22.98 0.12 -19.72
N ALA A 166 22.97 0.48 -21.00
CA ALA A 166 23.94 1.40 -21.58
C ALA A 166 23.83 2.79 -20.93
N GLN A 167 22.62 3.33 -20.81
CA GLN A 167 22.36 4.60 -20.11
C GLN A 167 22.79 4.54 -18.64
N ASN A 168 22.52 3.44 -17.94
CA ASN A 168 22.99 3.25 -16.56
C ASN A 168 24.51 3.24 -16.46
N LYS A 169 25.20 2.70 -17.47
CA LYS A 169 26.66 2.71 -17.51
C LYS A 169 27.19 4.13 -17.68
N GLU A 170 26.63 4.90 -18.61
CA GLU A 170 26.98 6.32 -18.80
C GLU A 170 26.72 7.15 -17.53
N ILE A 171 25.54 6.95 -16.90
CA ILE A 171 25.20 7.58 -15.61
C ILE A 171 26.20 7.18 -14.52
N ALA A 172 26.56 5.91 -14.44
CA ALA A 172 27.53 5.43 -13.45
C ALA A 172 28.92 6.01 -13.66
N GLU A 173 29.36 6.18 -14.90
CA GLU A 173 30.64 6.81 -15.27
C GLU A 173 30.64 8.31 -14.92
N SER A 174 29.58 9.04 -15.31
CA SER A 174 29.41 10.46 -14.99
C SER A 174 29.33 10.71 -13.47
N ASN A 175 28.55 9.90 -12.75
CA ASN A 175 28.48 9.98 -11.29
C ASN A 175 29.83 9.63 -10.62
N ALA A 176 30.56 8.64 -11.15
CA ALA A 176 31.87 8.28 -10.62
C ALA A 176 32.89 9.42 -10.79
N PHE A 177 32.82 10.14 -11.91
CA PHE A 177 33.62 11.36 -12.12
C PHE A 177 33.29 12.43 -11.08
N LEU A 178 32.02 12.80 -10.93
CA LEU A 178 31.57 13.82 -9.98
C LEU A 178 31.95 13.48 -8.53
N VAL A 179 31.84 12.20 -8.17
CA VAL A 179 32.19 11.72 -6.82
C VAL A 179 33.70 11.75 -6.59
N ARG A 180 34.52 11.50 -7.61
CA ARG A 180 35.97 11.60 -7.48
C ARG A 180 36.38 13.02 -7.09
N GLN A 181 35.68 14.04 -7.60
CA GLN A 181 35.92 15.45 -7.27
C GLN A 181 35.61 15.80 -5.81
N LEU A 182 34.87 14.97 -5.06
CA LEU A 182 34.67 15.18 -3.62
C LEU A 182 35.97 15.00 -2.81
N ASN A 183 36.91 14.21 -3.31
CA ASN A 183 38.18 13.96 -2.64
C ASN A 183 39.31 14.88 -3.09
N GLU A 184 39.05 15.77 -4.06
CA GLU A 184 40.04 16.74 -4.54
C GLU A 184 40.18 17.87 -3.51
N GLU A 185 41.38 18.03 -2.97
CA GLU A 185 41.67 19.05 -1.95
C GLU A 185 41.92 20.42 -2.60
N ASP A 186 42.48 20.44 -3.82
CA ASP A 186 42.69 21.69 -4.57
C ASP A 186 41.38 22.16 -5.21
N LEU A 187 40.87 23.26 -4.66
CA LEU A 187 39.58 23.84 -5.02
C LEU A 187 39.55 24.39 -6.45
N ASP A 188 40.65 24.97 -6.94
CA ASP A 188 40.67 25.57 -8.28
C ASP A 188 40.67 24.47 -9.35
N THR A 189 41.48 23.41 -9.13
CA THR A 189 41.45 22.19 -9.94
C THR A 189 40.06 21.53 -9.92
N LYS A 190 39.43 21.45 -8.74
CA LYS A 190 38.07 20.91 -8.58
C LYS A 190 37.05 21.73 -9.38
N VAL A 191 37.05 23.05 -9.27
CA VAL A 191 36.09 23.93 -9.96
C VAL A 191 36.28 23.88 -11.47
N GLU A 192 37.51 23.82 -11.97
CA GLU A 192 37.80 23.68 -13.40
C GLU A 192 37.26 22.35 -13.94
N ALA A 193 37.46 21.24 -13.22
CA ALA A 193 36.90 19.94 -13.57
C ALA A 193 35.36 19.94 -13.59
N LEU A 194 34.71 20.63 -12.63
CA LEU A 194 33.26 20.78 -12.60
C LEU A 194 32.73 21.63 -13.76
N LYS A 195 33.45 22.69 -14.15
CA LYS A 195 33.12 23.50 -15.33
C LYS A 195 33.18 22.68 -16.62
N GLY A 196 34.23 21.89 -16.80
CA GLY A 196 34.36 20.99 -17.96
C GLY A 196 33.19 20.00 -18.05
N TRP A 197 32.91 19.31 -16.94
CA TRP A 197 31.77 18.38 -16.87
C TRP A 197 30.43 19.07 -17.14
N PHE A 198 30.24 20.28 -16.61
CA PHE A 198 29.02 21.06 -16.82
C PHE A 198 28.81 21.41 -18.29
N GLN A 199 29.87 21.79 -19.00
CA GLN A 199 29.81 22.08 -20.44
C GLN A 199 29.47 20.83 -21.26
N ASP A 200 30.12 19.70 -20.97
CA ASP A 200 29.90 18.43 -21.67
C ASP A 200 28.47 17.90 -21.52
N HIS A 201 27.82 18.18 -20.38
CA HIS A 201 26.47 17.71 -20.06
C HIS A 201 25.37 18.74 -20.38
N GLY A 202 25.66 19.73 -21.23
CA GLY A 202 24.68 20.68 -21.79
C GLY A 202 24.68 22.08 -21.16
N GLY A 203 25.61 22.39 -20.25
CA GLY A 203 25.91 23.73 -19.77
C GLY A 203 24.72 24.50 -19.18
N THR A 204 24.75 25.83 -19.29
CA THR A 204 23.69 26.73 -18.83
C THR A 204 22.35 26.51 -19.53
N GLU A 205 22.35 26.00 -20.76
CA GLU A 205 21.14 25.83 -21.58
C GLU A 205 20.15 24.82 -20.97
N VAL A 206 20.64 23.78 -20.29
CA VAL A 206 19.80 22.77 -19.64
C VAL A 206 19.10 23.34 -18.39
N PHE A 207 19.72 24.32 -17.72
CA PHE A 207 19.29 24.82 -16.40
C PHE A 207 18.72 26.24 -16.41
N CYS A 208 18.79 26.96 -17.53
CA CYS A 208 18.06 28.21 -17.72
C CYS A 208 16.57 27.92 -17.99
N TYR A 209 15.73 28.05 -16.96
CA TYR A 209 14.31 27.78 -17.07
C TYR A 209 13.57 28.88 -17.85
N SER A 210 13.33 28.62 -19.15
CA SER A 210 12.29 29.34 -19.90
C SER A 210 10.94 29.25 -19.18
N SER A 211 10.03 30.22 -19.36
CA SER A 211 8.71 30.22 -18.71
C SER A 211 7.94 28.90 -18.93
N LYS A 212 8.08 28.29 -20.11
CA LYS A 212 7.48 26.98 -20.42
C LYS A 212 8.11 25.84 -19.60
N GLN A 213 9.43 25.86 -19.45
CA GLN A 213 10.19 24.86 -18.69
C GLN A 213 9.93 25.01 -17.20
N PHE A 214 9.79 26.24 -16.69
CA PHE A 214 9.37 26.51 -15.32
C PHE A 214 8.03 25.83 -15.00
N TRP A 215 6.99 26.07 -15.79
CA TRP A 215 5.68 25.45 -15.55
C TRP A 215 5.70 23.93 -15.67
N LYS A 216 6.50 23.40 -16.60
CA LYS A 216 6.72 21.95 -16.71
C LYS A 216 7.34 21.39 -15.43
N THR A 217 8.43 21.97 -14.94
CA THR A 217 9.10 21.56 -13.71
C THR A 217 8.19 21.75 -12.49
N PHE A 218 7.45 22.86 -12.42
CA PHE A 218 6.53 23.20 -11.33
C PHE A 218 5.49 22.11 -11.06
N PHE A 219 4.88 21.55 -12.11
CA PHE A 219 3.86 20.50 -11.98
C PHE A 219 4.42 19.08 -12.09
N LEU A 220 5.34 18.83 -13.03
CA LEU A 220 5.77 17.46 -13.39
C LEU A 220 6.99 16.95 -12.63
N GLU A 221 7.86 17.84 -12.14
CA GLU A 221 9.03 17.44 -11.33
C GLU A 221 8.68 17.46 -9.85
N THR A 222 7.68 16.66 -9.50
CA THR A 222 7.15 16.52 -8.15
C THR A 222 7.00 15.05 -7.80
N ARG A 223 7.03 14.71 -6.51
CA ARG A 223 6.82 13.33 -6.05
C ARG A 223 5.45 12.82 -6.50
N PHE A 224 4.42 13.68 -6.43
CA PHE A 224 3.06 13.34 -6.84
C PHE A 224 2.99 13.03 -8.33
N ALA A 225 3.54 13.88 -9.20
CA ALA A 225 3.51 13.65 -10.64
C ALA A 225 4.32 12.41 -11.05
N ARG A 226 5.50 12.18 -10.45
CA ARG A 226 6.28 10.95 -10.68
C ARG A 226 5.49 9.71 -10.25
N TYR A 227 4.88 9.75 -9.07
CA TYR A 227 4.07 8.65 -8.57
C TYR A 227 2.85 8.38 -9.46
N MET A 228 2.09 9.42 -9.84
CA MET A 228 0.94 9.27 -10.73
C MET A 228 1.33 8.73 -12.12
N SER A 229 2.44 9.22 -12.68
CA SER A 229 2.99 8.70 -13.94
C SER A 229 3.33 7.20 -13.85
N ARG A 230 3.93 6.79 -12.73
CA ARG A 230 4.21 5.39 -12.40
C ARG A 230 2.94 4.54 -12.28
N VAL A 231 1.92 5.03 -11.57
CA VAL A 231 0.62 4.36 -11.45
C VAL A 231 -0.02 4.16 -12.83
N LEU A 232 -0.01 5.19 -13.69
CA LEU A 232 -0.56 5.11 -15.05
C LEU A 232 0.19 4.11 -15.94
N ARG A 233 1.50 3.93 -15.73
CA ARG A 233 2.33 2.93 -16.42
C ARG A 233 2.27 1.54 -15.76
N LEU A 234 1.50 1.38 -14.69
CA LEU A 234 1.45 0.18 -13.86
C LEU A 234 2.84 -0.25 -13.34
N ASP A 235 3.71 0.72 -13.08
CA ASP A 235 5.02 0.51 -12.48
C ASP A 235 5.00 0.94 -11.02
N PHE A 236 5.01 -0.02 -10.11
CA PHE A 236 5.01 0.23 -8.66
C PHE A 236 6.38 0.05 -8.02
N GLY A 237 7.43 -0.08 -8.84
CA GLY A 237 8.80 -0.23 -8.38
C GLY A 237 9.09 -1.57 -7.70
N THR A 238 10.17 -1.57 -6.94
CA THR A 238 10.73 -2.73 -6.24
C THR A 238 10.52 -2.62 -4.73
N LEU A 239 10.71 -3.73 -4.03
CA LEU A 239 10.68 -3.74 -2.56
C LEU A 239 11.81 -2.88 -2.01
N ARG A 240 11.55 -2.22 -0.88
CA ARG A 240 12.55 -1.39 -0.19
C ARG A 240 13.77 -2.20 0.25
N ASN A 241 13.56 -3.44 0.68
CA ASN A 241 14.60 -4.31 1.21
C ASN A 241 15.25 -5.21 0.13
N ASP A 242 14.66 -5.31 -1.05
CA ASP A 242 15.09 -6.23 -2.10
C ASP A 242 14.78 -5.65 -3.49
N ALA A 243 15.79 -5.03 -4.11
CA ALA A 243 15.65 -4.39 -5.41
C ALA A 243 15.44 -5.38 -6.57
N HIS A 244 15.65 -6.69 -6.36
CA HIS A 244 15.42 -7.70 -7.38
C HIS A 244 13.96 -8.14 -7.47
N LYS A 245 13.15 -7.82 -6.46
CA LYS A 245 11.73 -8.18 -6.40
C LYS A 245 10.85 -6.97 -6.68
N THR A 246 9.94 -7.12 -7.65
CA THR A 246 8.93 -6.10 -7.92
C THR A 246 7.79 -6.17 -6.92
N VAL A 247 7.19 -5.02 -6.60
CA VAL A 247 6.04 -4.95 -5.71
C VAL A 247 4.87 -5.75 -6.27
N ILE A 248 4.62 -5.64 -7.58
CA ILE A 248 3.51 -6.30 -8.26
C ILE A 248 3.62 -7.82 -8.15
N SER A 249 4.79 -8.39 -8.48
CA SER A 249 4.99 -9.84 -8.45
C SER A 249 4.76 -10.42 -7.06
N GLU A 250 5.23 -9.70 -6.03
CA GLU A 250 5.15 -10.17 -4.67
C GLU A 250 3.73 -10.05 -4.09
N VAL A 251 3.04 -8.95 -4.39
CA VAL A 251 1.63 -8.78 -4.02
C VAL A 251 0.76 -9.82 -4.72
N ILE A 252 0.89 -10.04 -6.02
CA ILE A 252 0.06 -11.03 -6.76
C ILE A 252 0.27 -12.44 -6.21
N LYS A 253 1.52 -12.82 -5.90
CA LYS A 253 1.86 -14.12 -5.32
C LYS A 253 1.12 -14.35 -4.01
N ARG A 254 1.16 -13.36 -3.11
CA ARG A 254 0.55 -13.44 -1.77
C ARG A 254 -0.97 -13.23 -1.79
N LEU A 255 -1.48 -12.45 -2.73
CA LEU A 255 -2.91 -12.17 -2.89
C LEU A 255 -3.72 -13.45 -3.10
N ARG A 256 -3.17 -14.44 -3.82
CA ARG A 256 -3.83 -15.74 -4.03
C ARG A 256 -4.15 -16.45 -2.71
N CYS A 257 -3.19 -16.44 -1.78
CA CYS A 257 -3.33 -17.03 -0.44
C CYS A 257 -4.45 -16.33 0.34
N SER A 258 -4.42 -14.99 0.39
CA SER A 258 -5.44 -14.18 1.05
C SER A 258 -6.83 -14.35 0.46
N LEU A 259 -6.94 -14.44 -0.87
CA LEU A 259 -8.24 -14.64 -1.54
C LEU A 259 -8.87 -15.98 -1.14
N VAL A 260 -8.09 -17.06 -1.05
CA VAL A 260 -8.60 -18.36 -0.56
C VAL A 260 -9.07 -18.24 0.89
N LEU A 261 -8.26 -17.60 1.74
CA LEU A 261 -8.58 -17.38 3.16
C LEU A 261 -9.77 -16.44 3.37
N SER A 262 -10.14 -15.63 2.38
CA SER A 262 -11.21 -14.64 2.54
C SER A 262 -12.50 -15.07 1.85
N ILE A 263 -12.43 -15.55 0.60
CA ILE A 263 -13.61 -15.86 -0.22
C ILE A 263 -14.36 -17.08 0.33
N LEU A 264 -13.63 -18.14 0.69
CA LEU A 264 -14.27 -19.37 1.14
C LEU A 264 -15.02 -19.17 2.48
N PRO A 265 -14.41 -18.58 3.53
CA PRO A 265 -15.16 -18.21 4.74
C PRO A 265 -16.27 -17.20 4.49
N MET A 266 -16.06 -16.24 3.58
CA MET A 266 -17.13 -15.30 3.22
C MET A 266 -18.34 -16.04 2.65
N ILE A 267 -18.17 -16.91 1.67
CA ILE A 267 -19.30 -17.63 1.03
C ILE A 267 -20.00 -18.53 2.05
N VAL A 268 -19.24 -19.37 2.76
CA VAL A 268 -19.83 -20.34 3.69
C VAL A 268 -20.45 -19.62 4.89
N GLY A 269 -19.74 -18.66 5.48
CA GLY A 269 -20.23 -17.83 6.58
C GLY A 269 -21.48 -17.06 6.18
N PHE A 270 -21.54 -16.52 4.96
CA PHE A 270 -22.72 -15.82 4.45
C PHE A 270 -23.93 -16.75 4.30
N VAL A 271 -23.74 -17.96 3.75
CA VAL A 271 -24.82 -18.96 3.66
C VAL A 271 -25.33 -19.32 5.05
N LEU A 272 -24.43 -19.55 6.01
CA LEU A 272 -24.81 -19.83 7.40
C LEU A 272 -25.58 -18.65 8.02
N CYS A 273 -25.14 -17.42 7.79
CA CYS A 273 -25.86 -16.22 8.25
C CYS A 273 -27.28 -16.16 7.70
N GLN A 274 -27.46 -16.53 6.43
CA GLN A 274 -28.78 -16.55 5.82
C GLN A 274 -29.67 -17.62 6.43
N ILE A 275 -29.12 -18.81 6.71
CA ILE A 275 -29.86 -19.89 7.37
C ILE A 275 -30.28 -19.44 8.78
N PHE A 276 -29.35 -18.94 9.59
CA PHE A 276 -29.64 -18.49 10.96
C PHE A 276 -30.59 -17.28 10.98
N GLY A 277 -30.40 -16.31 10.10
CA GLY A 277 -31.29 -15.17 9.93
C GLY A 277 -32.72 -15.59 9.62
N MET A 278 -32.88 -16.55 8.71
CA MET A 278 -34.19 -17.11 8.37
C MET A 278 -34.82 -17.84 9.55
N ILE A 279 -34.06 -18.68 10.26
CA ILE A 279 -34.53 -19.40 11.44
C ILE A 279 -35.02 -18.42 12.52
N MET A 280 -34.22 -17.38 12.82
CA MET A 280 -34.60 -16.35 13.79
C MET A 280 -35.86 -15.58 13.35
N ALA A 281 -36.00 -15.27 12.06
CA ALA A 281 -37.18 -14.59 11.53
C ALA A 281 -38.45 -15.48 11.62
N LEU A 282 -38.34 -16.75 11.28
CA LEU A 282 -39.45 -17.72 11.37
C LEU A 282 -39.84 -18.04 12.81
N LYS A 283 -38.90 -17.95 13.74
CA LYS A 283 -39.10 -18.19 15.18
C LYS A 283 -39.13 -16.88 15.97
N ARG A 284 -39.58 -15.78 15.36
CA ARG A 284 -39.68 -14.45 15.98
C ARG A 284 -40.29 -14.53 17.37
N ASN A 285 -39.65 -13.89 18.35
CA ASN A 285 -40.09 -13.84 19.76
C ASN A 285 -40.24 -15.22 20.42
N ARG A 286 -39.52 -16.24 19.94
CA ARG A 286 -39.37 -17.54 20.61
C ARG A 286 -37.96 -17.68 21.17
N TRP A 287 -37.79 -18.65 22.06
CA TRP A 287 -36.50 -18.91 22.70
C TRP A 287 -35.35 -19.07 21.69
N ILE A 288 -35.56 -19.71 20.54
CA ILE A 288 -34.55 -19.87 19.49
C ILE A 288 -34.04 -18.52 18.96
N ASP A 289 -34.94 -17.56 18.72
CA ASP A 289 -34.59 -16.20 18.26
C ASP A 289 -33.79 -15.45 19.33
N HIS A 290 -34.22 -15.53 20.59
CA HIS A 290 -33.50 -14.90 21.71
C HIS A 290 -32.13 -15.54 21.97
N SER A 291 -32.03 -16.88 21.98
CA SER A 291 -30.79 -17.61 22.20
C SER A 291 -29.77 -17.37 21.10
N LEU A 292 -30.18 -17.45 19.83
CA LEU A 292 -29.27 -17.17 18.70
C LEU A 292 -28.78 -15.72 18.72
N ASN A 293 -29.68 -14.74 18.95
CA ASN A 293 -29.26 -13.35 19.08
C ASN A 293 -28.30 -13.14 20.25
N PHE A 294 -28.55 -13.76 21.41
CA PHE A 294 -27.66 -13.66 22.57
C PHE A 294 -26.28 -14.25 22.30
N ILE A 295 -26.20 -15.46 21.72
CA ILE A 295 -24.94 -16.09 21.31
C ILE A 295 -24.19 -15.22 20.32
N PHE A 296 -24.88 -14.70 19.30
CA PHE A 296 -24.28 -13.81 18.31
C PHE A 296 -23.81 -12.49 18.92
N LEU A 297 -24.54 -11.92 19.87
CA LEU A 297 -24.09 -10.72 20.59
C LEU A 297 -22.81 -10.98 21.40
N ILE A 298 -22.70 -12.12 22.09
CA ILE A 298 -21.46 -12.52 22.77
C ILE A 298 -20.32 -12.63 21.76
N LEU A 299 -20.52 -13.36 20.66
CA LEU A 299 -19.50 -13.51 19.62
C LEU A 299 -19.06 -12.16 19.03
N PHE A 300 -19.99 -11.22 18.83
CA PHE A 300 -19.65 -9.87 18.36
C PHE A 300 -18.88 -9.05 19.40
N SER A 301 -19.11 -9.30 20.68
CA SER A 301 -18.52 -8.53 21.77
C SER A 301 -17.06 -8.91 22.04
N ILE A 302 -16.62 -10.09 21.58
CA ILE A 302 -15.24 -10.55 21.70
C ILE A 302 -14.51 -10.26 20.38
N PRO A 303 -13.55 -9.33 20.35
CA PRO A 303 -12.79 -9.06 19.14
C PRO A 303 -11.95 -10.26 18.68
N VAL A 304 -11.77 -10.42 17.36
CA VAL A 304 -11.01 -11.53 16.76
C VAL A 304 -9.58 -11.62 17.29
N PHE A 305 -8.91 -10.47 17.48
CA PHE A 305 -7.56 -10.42 18.03
C PHE A 305 -7.47 -10.80 19.52
N VAL A 306 -8.59 -10.91 20.23
CA VAL A 306 -8.65 -11.44 21.60
C VAL A 306 -9.03 -12.91 21.59
N ALA A 307 -10.08 -13.28 20.85
CA ALA A 307 -10.59 -14.64 20.81
C ALA A 307 -9.56 -15.63 20.26
N VAL A 308 -8.86 -15.27 19.17
CA VAL A 308 -7.94 -16.21 18.51
C VAL A 308 -6.74 -16.54 19.40
N PRO A 309 -5.97 -15.59 19.96
CA PRO A 309 -4.90 -15.94 20.90
C PRO A 309 -5.39 -16.74 22.10
N TRP A 310 -6.57 -16.41 22.64
CA TRP A 310 -7.14 -17.17 23.74
C TRP A 310 -7.46 -18.61 23.36
N ILE A 311 -8.05 -18.84 22.17
CA ILE A 311 -8.30 -20.18 21.62
C ILE A 311 -6.99 -20.92 21.40
N LEU A 312 -5.98 -20.27 20.79
CA LEU A 312 -4.69 -20.91 20.54
C LEU A 312 -4.01 -21.33 21.85
N ASP A 313 -3.98 -20.46 22.84
CA ASP A 313 -3.38 -20.73 24.15
C ASP A 313 -4.10 -21.87 24.89
N ASN A 314 -5.44 -21.83 24.96
CA ASN A 314 -6.21 -22.78 25.80
C ASN A 314 -6.61 -24.07 25.09
N PHE A 315 -6.92 -24.03 23.79
CA PHE A 315 -7.33 -25.23 23.03
C PHE A 315 -6.17 -25.96 22.37
N VAL A 316 -5.13 -25.23 21.93
CA VAL A 316 -4.07 -25.83 21.10
C VAL A 316 -2.78 -26.05 21.89
N ILE A 317 -2.31 -25.02 22.62
CA ILE A 317 -1.00 -25.04 23.29
C ILE A 317 -1.11 -25.71 24.67
N ASN A 318 -1.84 -25.10 25.61
CA ASN A 318 -1.89 -25.55 27.01
C ASN A 318 -2.94 -26.64 27.24
N LYS A 319 -3.88 -26.84 26.31
CA LYS A 319 -4.93 -27.88 26.35
C LYS A 319 -5.68 -27.92 27.68
N THR A 320 -5.98 -26.74 28.24
CA THR A 320 -6.59 -26.56 29.57
C THR A 320 -8.07 -26.94 29.59
N ILE A 321 -8.71 -27.05 28.43
CA ILE A 321 -10.13 -27.33 28.26
C ILE A 321 -10.33 -28.80 27.86
N PRO A 322 -11.36 -29.51 28.38
CA PRO A 322 -11.70 -30.86 27.93
C PRO A 322 -11.95 -30.90 26.41
N PHE A 323 -11.67 -32.05 25.77
CA PHE A 323 -11.80 -32.30 24.32
C PHE A 323 -10.69 -31.70 23.41
N THR A 324 -9.54 -31.33 23.96
CA THR A 324 -8.37 -30.74 23.25
C THR A 324 -7.27 -31.75 22.87
N THR A 325 -7.55 -33.05 22.93
CA THR A 325 -6.59 -34.10 22.58
C THR A 325 -6.24 -34.16 21.09
N ILE A 326 -7.08 -33.58 20.23
CA ILE A 326 -6.85 -33.54 18.78
C ILE A 326 -5.77 -32.50 18.46
N PRO A 327 -4.63 -32.89 17.85
CA PRO A 327 -3.62 -31.92 17.43
C PRO A 327 -4.21 -31.02 16.33
N MET A 328 -4.28 -29.72 16.60
CA MET A 328 -4.70 -28.73 15.62
C MET A 328 -3.53 -27.85 15.21
N PRO A 329 -3.27 -27.69 13.90
CA PRO A 329 -2.29 -26.72 13.44
C PRO A 329 -2.75 -25.30 13.76
N TYR A 330 -1.81 -24.46 14.23
CA TYR A 330 -2.06 -23.07 14.64
C TYR A 330 -1.28 -22.06 13.79
N SER A 331 -0.54 -22.51 12.78
CA SER A 331 0.32 -21.66 11.97
C SER A 331 0.35 -22.13 10.52
N GLY A 332 0.32 -21.19 9.58
CA GLY A 332 0.34 -21.43 8.14
C GLY A 332 -0.91 -22.13 7.60
N LEU A 333 -1.09 -22.12 6.27
CA LEU A 333 -2.18 -22.82 5.58
C LEU A 333 -1.87 -24.28 5.24
N ARG A 334 -0.64 -24.73 5.46
CA ARG A 334 -0.21 -26.12 5.23
C ARG A 334 1.01 -26.42 6.06
N SER A 335 1.30 -27.71 6.21
CA SER A 335 2.56 -28.19 6.77
C SER A 335 3.77 -27.71 5.96
N PRO A 336 4.98 -27.69 6.56
CA PRO A 336 6.21 -27.37 5.85
C PRO A 336 6.38 -28.18 4.55
N PRO A 337 7.02 -27.63 3.50
CA PRO A 337 7.11 -28.29 2.19
C PRO A 337 7.69 -29.70 2.24
N GLU A 338 8.61 -29.94 3.17
CA GLU A 338 9.25 -31.23 3.44
C GLU A 338 8.20 -32.31 3.75
N VAL A 339 7.27 -32.02 4.67
CA VAL A 339 6.19 -32.93 5.04
C VAL A 339 5.08 -32.93 3.99
N PHE A 340 4.67 -31.75 3.51
CA PHE A 340 3.51 -31.61 2.61
C PHE A 340 3.71 -32.33 1.26
N ASN A 341 4.93 -32.33 0.73
CA ASN A 341 5.23 -32.95 -0.55
C ASN A 341 5.25 -34.48 -0.46
N GLU A 342 5.52 -35.05 0.71
CA GLU A 342 5.51 -36.50 0.96
C GLU A 342 4.10 -37.06 1.18
N LEU A 343 3.13 -36.20 1.54
CA LEU A 343 1.74 -36.61 1.74
C LEU A 343 1.07 -37.07 0.43
N SER A 344 0.20 -38.07 0.54
CA SER A 344 -0.72 -38.46 -0.53
C SER A 344 -1.69 -37.32 -0.87
N THR A 345 -2.35 -37.37 -2.04
CA THR A 345 -3.32 -36.34 -2.44
C THR A 345 -4.41 -36.10 -1.40
N LEU A 346 -4.92 -37.17 -0.77
CA LEU A 346 -5.89 -37.08 0.32
C LEU A 346 -5.27 -36.50 1.59
N GLY A 347 -4.03 -36.88 1.92
CA GLY A 347 -3.29 -36.31 3.04
C GLY A 347 -3.09 -34.81 2.91
N ARG A 348 -2.77 -34.32 1.70
CA ARG A 348 -2.62 -32.88 1.41
C ARG A 348 -3.93 -32.10 1.59
N ILE A 349 -5.07 -32.69 1.20
CA ILE A 349 -6.38 -32.07 1.40
C ILE A 349 -6.70 -31.99 2.90
N PHE A 350 -6.47 -33.08 3.64
CA PHE A 350 -6.71 -33.11 5.07
C PHE A 350 -5.81 -32.12 5.83
N ASP A 351 -4.54 -32.02 5.44
CA ASP A 351 -3.59 -31.03 5.96
C ASP A 351 -4.10 -29.60 5.73
N LEU A 352 -4.47 -29.28 4.49
CA LEU A 352 -4.99 -27.95 4.12
C LEU A 352 -6.30 -27.60 4.86
N VAL A 353 -7.21 -28.56 5.01
CA VAL A 353 -8.47 -28.36 5.75
C VAL A 353 -8.20 -28.15 7.24
N SER A 354 -7.28 -28.93 7.82
CA SER A 354 -6.93 -28.82 9.24
C SER A 354 -6.26 -27.48 9.54
N HIS A 355 -5.28 -27.08 8.73
CA HIS A 355 -4.63 -25.76 8.80
C HIS A 355 -5.60 -24.60 8.53
N GLY A 356 -6.56 -24.80 7.62
CA GLY A 356 -7.55 -23.80 7.27
C GLY A 356 -8.70 -23.65 8.28
N PHE A 357 -8.93 -24.64 9.15
CA PHE A 357 -10.13 -24.68 10.01
C PHE A 357 -10.20 -23.52 11.01
N LEU A 358 -9.15 -23.31 11.81
CA LEU A 358 -9.12 -22.23 12.81
C LEU A 358 -9.16 -20.83 12.14
N PRO A 359 -8.35 -20.55 11.10
CA PRO A 359 -8.46 -19.31 10.34
C PRO A 359 -9.86 -19.09 9.75
N PHE A 360 -10.47 -20.15 9.20
CA PHE A 360 -11.84 -20.11 8.66
C PHE A 360 -12.85 -19.72 9.74
N CYS A 361 -12.77 -20.34 10.93
CA CYS A 361 -13.63 -20.00 12.05
C CYS A 361 -13.42 -18.55 12.48
N ALA A 362 -12.17 -18.10 12.61
CA ALA A 362 -11.80 -16.75 13.00
C ALA A 362 -12.40 -15.67 12.07
N VAL A 363 -12.33 -15.88 10.75
CA VAL A 363 -12.95 -14.99 9.76
C VAL A 363 -14.48 -15.06 9.84
N SER A 364 -15.03 -16.28 9.94
CA SER A 364 -16.48 -16.50 9.85
C SER A 364 -17.25 -15.94 11.04
N TYR A 365 -16.77 -16.17 12.27
CA TYR A 365 -17.59 -15.87 13.47
C TYR A 365 -17.78 -14.37 13.70
N GLY A 366 -16.79 -13.54 13.34
CA GLY A 366 -16.92 -12.08 13.42
C GLY A 366 -18.05 -11.56 12.51
N ALA A 367 -18.21 -12.17 11.33
CA ALA A 367 -19.29 -11.83 10.40
C ALA A 367 -20.65 -12.40 10.82
N LEU A 368 -20.67 -13.59 11.46
CA LEU A 368 -21.91 -14.31 11.84
C LEU A 368 -22.89 -13.40 12.59
N ALA A 369 -22.40 -12.63 13.55
CA ALA A 369 -23.27 -11.88 14.43
C ALA A 369 -23.98 -10.69 13.78
N ALA A 370 -23.24 -9.91 12.99
CA ALA A 370 -23.81 -8.75 12.30
C ALA A 370 -24.69 -9.20 11.13
N GLN A 371 -24.21 -10.14 10.32
CA GLN A 371 -24.90 -10.56 9.10
C GLN A 371 -26.12 -11.43 9.37
N SER A 372 -26.12 -12.31 10.39
CA SER A 372 -27.33 -13.08 10.73
C SER A 372 -28.46 -12.18 11.23
N ARG A 373 -28.14 -11.10 11.95
CA ARG A 373 -29.13 -10.10 12.41
C ARG A 373 -29.68 -9.27 11.25
N LEU A 374 -28.81 -8.82 10.35
CA LEU A 374 -29.23 -8.13 9.12
C LEU A 374 -30.14 -9.04 8.27
N SER A 375 -29.75 -10.31 8.09
CA SER A 375 -30.53 -11.31 7.39
C SER A 375 -31.91 -11.54 8.04
N ARG A 376 -31.95 -11.65 9.37
CA ARG A 376 -33.20 -11.74 10.15
C ARG A 376 -34.12 -10.57 9.86
N SER A 377 -33.61 -9.34 9.87
CA SER A 377 -34.42 -8.14 9.60
C SER A 377 -35.01 -8.16 8.19
N ILE A 378 -34.20 -8.51 7.17
CA ILE A 378 -34.67 -8.64 5.79
C ILE A 378 -35.77 -9.70 5.68
N PHE A 379 -35.56 -10.88 6.27
CA PHE A 379 -36.55 -11.94 6.21
C PHE A 379 -37.84 -11.59 6.93
N LEU A 380 -37.76 -10.91 8.08
CA LEU A 380 -38.95 -10.45 8.80
C LEU A 380 -39.76 -9.45 7.99
N GLU A 381 -39.09 -8.50 7.33
CA GLU A 381 -39.72 -7.54 6.44
C GLU A 381 -40.44 -8.25 5.29
N VAL A 382 -39.75 -9.15 4.58
CA VAL A 382 -40.33 -9.89 3.46
C VAL A 382 -41.49 -10.79 3.91
N LEU A 383 -41.38 -11.43 5.08
CA LEU A 383 -42.45 -12.27 5.65
C LEU A 383 -43.69 -11.47 6.05
N SER A 384 -43.54 -10.16 6.33
CA SER A 384 -44.64 -9.26 6.69
C SER A 384 -45.39 -8.67 5.48
N GLN A 385 -44.95 -8.94 4.25
CA GLN A 385 -45.56 -8.39 3.05
C GLN A 385 -46.91 -9.07 2.70
N ASP A 386 -47.85 -8.30 2.14
CA ASP A 386 -49.22 -8.75 1.83
C ASP A 386 -49.26 -9.94 0.85
N PHE A 387 -48.30 -10.03 -0.07
CA PHE A 387 -48.23 -11.14 -1.03
C PHE A 387 -47.98 -12.49 -0.34
N ILE A 388 -47.40 -12.50 0.87
CA ILE A 388 -47.25 -13.72 1.67
C ILE A 388 -48.59 -14.17 2.25
N CYS A 389 -49.42 -13.23 2.70
CA CYS A 389 -50.79 -13.53 3.13
C CYS A 389 -51.61 -14.11 1.97
N ALA A 390 -51.53 -13.49 0.79
CA ALA A 390 -52.18 -13.98 -0.42
C ALA A 390 -51.67 -15.39 -0.82
N ALA A 391 -50.36 -15.63 -0.73
CA ALA A 391 -49.78 -16.95 -0.99
C ALA A 391 -50.28 -18.04 -0.03
N LYS A 392 -50.44 -17.72 1.26
CA LYS A 392 -51.03 -18.61 2.26
C LYS A 392 -52.51 -18.87 1.98
N ALA A 393 -53.29 -17.84 1.65
CA ALA A 393 -54.71 -17.96 1.32
C ALA A 393 -54.95 -18.85 0.08
N ARG A 394 -54.01 -18.84 -0.87
CA ARG A 394 -54.01 -19.74 -2.04
C ARG A 394 -53.64 -21.20 -1.73
N GLY A 395 -53.31 -21.53 -0.48
CA GLY A 395 -52.97 -22.89 -0.08
C GLY A 395 -51.59 -23.37 -0.54
N LEU A 396 -50.67 -22.45 -0.89
CA LEU A 396 -49.31 -22.83 -1.28
C LEU A 396 -48.57 -23.51 -0.11
N ARG A 397 -47.81 -24.56 -0.41
CA ARG A 397 -46.99 -25.25 0.59
C ARG A 397 -46.00 -24.27 1.22
N TRP A 398 -45.82 -24.36 2.53
CA TRP A 398 -44.94 -23.44 3.27
C TRP A 398 -43.51 -23.40 2.71
N PHE A 399 -42.97 -24.54 2.27
CA PHE A 399 -41.66 -24.61 1.63
C PHE A 399 -41.59 -23.82 0.30
N ASP A 400 -42.64 -23.85 -0.52
CA ASP A 400 -42.71 -23.06 -1.75
C ASP A 400 -42.77 -21.56 -1.45
N ILE A 401 -43.53 -21.16 -0.42
CA ILE A 401 -43.57 -19.77 0.05
C ILE A 401 -42.18 -19.32 0.48
N LEU A 402 -41.48 -20.12 1.28
CA LEU A 402 -40.14 -19.81 1.77
C LEU A 402 -39.09 -19.72 0.66
N TYR A 403 -39.01 -20.71 -0.23
CA TYR A 403 -37.98 -20.75 -1.25
C TYR A 403 -38.27 -19.80 -2.42
N LYS A 404 -39.48 -19.86 -3.00
CA LYS A 404 -39.82 -19.15 -4.25
C LYS A 404 -40.23 -17.70 -4.03
N HIS A 405 -40.91 -17.41 -2.91
CA HIS A 405 -41.42 -16.06 -2.64
C HIS A 405 -40.50 -15.31 -1.67
N VAL A 406 -40.24 -15.84 -0.49
CA VAL A 406 -39.42 -15.15 0.52
C VAL A 406 -37.96 -15.07 0.08
N GLY A 407 -37.35 -16.21 -0.29
CA GLY A 407 -35.95 -16.28 -0.70
C GLY A 407 -35.62 -15.40 -1.90
N LYS A 408 -36.47 -15.42 -2.94
CA LYS A 408 -36.30 -14.60 -4.14
C LYS A 408 -36.37 -13.10 -3.85
N ASN A 409 -37.31 -12.65 -3.03
CA ASN A 409 -37.43 -11.23 -2.69
C ASN A 409 -36.32 -10.77 -1.72
N ALA A 410 -35.86 -11.65 -0.83
CA ALA A 410 -34.73 -11.36 0.04
C ALA A 410 -33.38 -11.33 -0.73
N ALA A 411 -33.26 -12.06 -1.84
CA ALA A 411 -32.04 -12.18 -2.66
C ALA A 411 -31.44 -10.82 -3.05
N VAL A 412 -32.28 -9.82 -3.29
CA VAL A 412 -31.86 -8.47 -3.69
C VAL A 412 -30.98 -7.81 -2.61
N SER A 413 -31.45 -7.79 -1.36
CA SER A 413 -30.72 -7.20 -0.23
C SER A 413 -29.54 -8.08 0.20
N ILE A 414 -29.68 -9.40 0.09
CA ILE A 414 -28.63 -10.41 0.33
C ILE A 414 -27.43 -10.15 -0.60
N VAL A 415 -27.67 -10.06 -1.90
CA VAL A 415 -26.61 -9.82 -2.91
C VAL A 415 -25.92 -8.48 -2.71
N THR A 416 -26.68 -7.44 -2.34
CA THR A 416 -26.11 -6.12 -2.02
C THR A 416 -25.17 -6.18 -0.81
N SER A 417 -25.53 -6.96 0.22
CA SER A 417 -24.67 -7.19 1.39
C SER A 417 -23.40 -7.97 1.03
N LEU A 418 -23.53 -9.02 0.21
CA LEU A 418 -22.39 -9.82 -0.25
C LEU A 418 -21.41 -9.01 -1.10
N ALA A 419 -21.91 -8.19 -2.02
CA ALA A 419 -21.11 -7.32 -2.87
C ALA A 419 -20.31 -6.29 -2.04
N SER A 420 -20.93 -5.75 -0.99
CA SER A 420 -20.28 -4.82 -0.07
C SER A 420 -19.18 -5.51 0.76
N SER A 421 -19.29 -6.81 1.00
CA SER A 421 -18.33 -7.61 1.76
C SER A 421 -17.04 -7.93 0.98
N LEU A 422 -17.06 -7.80 -0.36
CA LEU A 422 -15.87 -8.02 -1.21
C LEU A 422 -14.74 -7.03 -0.90
N GLY A 423 -15.07 -5.77 -0.59
CA GLY A 423 -14.05 -4.78 -0.22
C GLY A 423 -13.36 -5.08 1.12
N THR A 424 -14.10 -5.68 2.06
CA THR A 424 -13.56 -6.11 3.35
C THR A 424 -12.68 -7.36 3.27
N LEU A 425 -12.68 -8.12 2.16
CA LEU A 425 -11.85 -9.33 2.03
C LEU A 425 -10.36 -9.05 2.26
N LEU A 426 -9.86 -7.91 1.79
CA LEU A 426 -8.44 -7.57 1.87
C LEU A 426 -8.02 -7.07 3.25
N GLY A 427 -8.94 -6.39 3.95
CA GLY A 427 -8.69 -5.89 5.31
C GLY A 427 -8.95 -6.94 6.39
N GLY A 428 -9.96 -7.80 6.21
CA GLY A 428 -10.39 -8.78 7.21
C GLY A 428 -9.43 -9.96 7.37
N ALA A 429 -8.76 -10.37 6.29
CA ALA A 429 -7.74 -11.40 6.38
C ALA A 429 -6.46 -10.93 7.07
N LEU A 430 -6.16 -9.63 7.12
CA LEU A 430 -4.91 -9.13 7.72
C LEU A 430 -4.74 -9.61 9.16
N VAL A 431 -5.77 -9.41 10.00
CA VAL A 431 -5.70 -9.80 11.42
C VAL A 431 -5.48 -11.31 11.52
N VAL A 432 -6.24 -12.10 10.78
CA VAL A 432 -6.14 -13.57 10.81
C VAL A 432 -4.78 -14.04 10.28
N GLU A 433 -4.27 -13.46 9.20
CA GLU A 433 -2.96 -13.80 8.64
C GLU A 433 -1.82 -13.49 9.60
N THR A 434 -1.89 -12.36 10.32
CA THR A 434 -0.87 -12.03 11.32
C THR A 434 -0.89 -12.98 12.51
N LEU A 435 -2.08 -13.38 12.98
CA LEU A 435 -2.23 -14.25 14.16
C LEU A 435 -1.84 -15.70 13.87
N PHE A 436 -2.17 -16.22 12.68
CA PHE A 436 -1.83 -17.57 12.25
C PHE A 436 -0.52 -17.62 11.44
N ASN A 437 0.27 -16.54 11.39
CA ASN A 437 1.51 -16.42 10.63
C ASN A 437 1.40 -16.95 9.17
N ILE A 438 0.30 -16.58 8.50
CA ILE A 438 0.05 -16.95 7.11
C ILE A 438 0.78 -15.96 6.21
N ASP A 439 1.56 -16.46 5.24
CA ASP A 439 2.24 -15.65 4.22
C ASP A 439 1.24 -15.15 3.16
N GLY A 440 0.30 -14.33 3.60
CA GLY A 440 -0.71 -13.68 2.77
C GLY A 440 -0.40 -12.19 2.52
N PHE A 441 -1.24 -11.59 1.69
CA PHE A 441 -1.16 -10.19 1.31
C PHE A 441 -1.39 -9.25 2.50
N GLY A 442 -2.29 -9.57 3.43
CA GLY A 442 -2.59 -8.76 4.60
C GLY A 442 -1.39 -8.69 5.55
N ASN A 443 -0.77 -9.83 5.88
CA ASN A 443 0.45 -9.85 6.67
C ASN A 443 1.59 -9.10 5.96
N PHE A 444 1.76 -9.30 4.66
CA PHE A 444 2.77 -8.57 3.89
C PHE A 444 2.54 -7.05 3.87
N PHE A 445 1.28 -6.61 3.73
CA PHE A 445 0.91 -5.21 3.82
C PHE A 445 1.20 -4.63 5.22
N TYR A 446 0.88 -5.38 6.28
CA TYR A 446 1.21 -5.00 7.66
C TYR A 446 2.72 -4.83 7.85
N GLN A 447 3.51 -5.79 7.39
CA GLN A 447 4.98 -5.70 7.44
C GLN A 447 5.51 -4.53 6.61
N ALA A 448 4.90 -4.20 5.48
CA ALA A 448 5.27 -3.04 4.68
C ALA A 448 4.98 -1.72 5.39
N ILE A 449 3.90 -1.63 6.19
CA ILE A 449 3.62 -0.46 7.04
C ILE A 449 4.71 -0.32 8.10
N LEU A 450 5.04 -1.40 8.82
CA LEU A 450 6.08 -1.39 9.86
C LEU A 450 7.46 -1.04 9.28
N ASN A 451 7.80 -1.62 8.14
CA ASN A 451 9.06 -1.34 7.44
C ASN A 451 9.05 -0.03 6.63
N ARG A 452 7.91 0.66 6.60
CA ARG A 452 7.67 1.90 5.83
C ARG A 452 8.14 1.77 4.38
N ASP A 453 7.73 0.66 3.76
CA ASP A 453 7.84 0.42 2.32
C ASP A 453 6.67 1.09 1.62
N HIS A 454 6.86 2.37 1.27
CA HIS A 454 5.82 3.19 0.65
C HIS A 454 5.32 2.63 -0.68
N ASN A 455 6.19 1.99 -1.46
CA ASN A 455 5.81 1.42 -2.76
C ASN A 455 4.78 0.30 -2.58
N VAL A 456 5.04 -0.60 -1.63
CA VAL A 456 4.13 -1.70 -1.29
C VAL A 456 2.83 -1.14 -0.70
N VAL A 457 2.90 -0.21 0.27
CA VAL A 457 1.70 0.34 0.92
C VAL A 457 0.79 1.03 -0.11
N LEU A 458 1.35 1.89 -0.96
CA LEU A 458 0.59 2.59 -2.00
C LEU A 458 -0.07 1.63 -3.00
N PHE A 459 0.68 0.63 -3.47
CA PHE A 459 0.12 -0.36 -4.40
C PHE A 459 -0.97 -1.21 -3.74
N SER A 460 -0.74 -1.66 -2.51
CA SER A 460 -1.70 -2.47 -1.75
C SER A 460 -3.02 -1.74 -1.51
N VAL A 461 -2.98 -0.45 -1.16
CA VAL A 461 -4.22 0.34 -0.99
C VAL A 461 -4.91 0.59 -2.33
N LEU A 462 -4.16 0.81 -3.41
CA LEU A 462 -4.74 0.93 -4.77
C LEU A 462 -5.46 -0.35 -5.18
N VAL A 463 -4.82 -1.52 -5.01
CA VAL A 463 -5.42 -2.84 -5.26
C VAL A 463 -6.65 -3.06 -4.39
N GLY A 464 -6.56 -2.68 -3.11
CA GLY A 464 -7.67 -2.67 -2.15
C GLY A 464 -8.91 -1.92 -2.64
N SER A 465 -8.66 -0.71 -3.10
CA SER A 465 -9.68 0.21 -3.58
C SER A 465 -10.27 -0.27 -4.91
N ALA A 466 -9.42 -0.77 -5.82
CA ALA A 466 -9.87 -1.33 -7.10
C ALA A 466 -10.76 -2.56 -6.89
N LEU A 467 -10.37 -3.50 -6.02
CA LEU A 467 -11.17 -4.68 -5.69
C LEU A 467 -12.50 -4.31 -5.02
N SER A 468 -12.52 -3.30 -4.17
CA SER A 468 -13.76 -2.78 -3.56
C SER A 468 -14.71 -2.18 -4.61
N LEU A 469 -14.18 -1.36 -5.53
CA LEU A 469 -14.96 -0.75 -6.61
C LEU A 469 -15.50 -1.81 -7.58
N VAL A 470 -14.71 -2.84 -7.89
CA VAL A 470 -15.16 -4.00 -8.66
C VAL A 470 -16.27 -4.74 -7.91
N GLY A 471 -16.14 -4.91 -6.59
CA GLY A 471 -17.19 -5.52 -5.77
C GLY A 471 -18.52 -4.76 -5.84
N TYR A 472 -18.49 -3.43 -5.74
CA TYR A 472 -19.68 -2.60 -5.93
C TYR A 472 -20.27 -2.71 -7.34
N LEU A 473 -19.44 -2.75 -8.37
CA LEU A 473 -19.91 -2.94 -9.74
C LEU A 473 -20.60 -4.31 -9.92
N LEU A 474 -20.02 -5.37 -9.35
CA LEU A 474 -20.63 -6.71 -9.36
C LEU A 474 -21.96 -6.72 -8.61
N GLY A 475 -22.06 -6.06 -7.46
CA GLY A 475 -23.30 -5.92 -6.70
C GLY A 475 -24.41 -5.27 -7.52
N ASP A 476 -24.10 -4.15 -8.16
CA ASP A 476 -25.05 -3.46 -9.04
C ASP A 476 -25.51 -4.31 -10.21
N ILE A 477 -24.59 -5.06 -10.84
CA ILE A 477 -24.94 -5.97 -11.95
C ILE A 477 -25.88 -7.06 -11.44
N CYS A 478 -25.55 -7.70 -10.32
CA CYS A 478 -26.40 -8.75 -9.75
C CYS A 478 -27.77 -8.23 -9.32
N TYR A 479 -27.86 -6.99 -8.83
CA TYR A 479 -29.12 -6.33 -8.51
C TYR A 479 -30.04 -6.22 -9.75
N VAL A 480 -29.51 -5.77 -10.88
CA VAL A 480 -30.26 -5.67 -12.15
C VAL A 480 -30.68 -7.04 -12.67
N LEU A 481 -29.82 -8.05 -12.54
CA LEU A 481 -30.14 -9.41 -12.98
C LEU A 481 -31.26 -10.04 -12.13
N LEU A 482 -31.31 -9.73 -10.83
CA LEU A 482 -32.33 -10.25 -9.92
C LEU A 482 -33.68 -9.53 -10.07
N ASP A 483 -33.67 -8.22 -10.29
CA ASP A 483 -34.89 -7.45 -10.55
C ASP A 483 -34.75 -6.55 -11.80
N PRO A 484 -35.07 -7.08 -13.00
CA PRO A 484 -34.98 -6.32 -14.24
C PRO A 484 -36.01 -5.19 -14.37
N ARG A 485 -36.96 -5.08 -13.42
CA ARG A 485 -37.95 -3.99 -13.40
C ARG A 485 -37.37 -2.71 -12.79
N VAL A 486 -36.24 -2.79 -12.09
CA VAL A 486 -35.60 -1.62 -11.51
C VAL A 486 -34.86 -0.85 -12.60
N GLN A 487 -35.46 0.25 -13.04
CA GLN A 487 -34.79 1.23 -13.89
C GLN A 487 -33.77 1.99 -13.03
N LEU A 488 -32.48 1.70 -13.21
CA LEU A 488 -31.37 2.44 -12.57
C LEU A 488 -31.21 3.89 -13.07
N GLU A 489 -32.12 4.36 -13.93
CA GLU A 489 -32.21 5.76 -14.34
C GLU A 489 -33.15 6.51 -13.40
N GLY A 490 -32.59 7.20 -12.39
CA GLY A 490 -33.28 8.32 -11.75
C GLY A 490 -33.72 8.14 -10.30
N ARG A 491 -32.84 7.69 -9.39
CA ARG A 491 -32.88 8.24 -8.03
C ARG A 491 -32.19 9.59 -8.06
N ARG A 492 -32.93 10.66 -8.39
CA ARG A 492 -32.56 12.00 -7.93
C ARG A 492 -32.70 11.95 -6.41
N ILE A 493 -31.55 11.87 -5.73
CA ILE A 493 -31.46 12.15 -4.30
C ILE A 493 -31.61 13.66 -4.13
#